data_AF-A0A1I6IB20-F1
#
_entry.id   AF-A0A1I6IB20-F1
#
_cell.length_a   1.000
_cell.length_b   1.000
_cell.length_c   1.000
_cell.angle_alpha   90.00
_cell.angle_beta   90.00
_cell.angle_gamma   90.00
#
_symmetry.space_group_name_H-M   'P 1'
#
loop_
_entity.id
_entity.type
_entity.pdbx_description
1 polymer ?
#
loop_
_entity_poly.entity_id
_entity_poly.type
_entity_poly.pdbx_seq_one_letter_code
_entity_poly.pdbx_strand_id
1 'polypeptide(L)' 'MHAVYHCNLDELNEEFIANLKKQFTHAKVDIAIREMDETDYLNSNTANRAHLDAAIAQVNQANLIKKTPTELGL' A
#
# COMPACT_ATOMS: atom_id res chain seq x y z
N MET A 1 19.66 7.36 0.26
CA MET A 1 18.47 6.93 1.03
C MET A 1 17.29 6.92 0.07
N HIS A 2 16.51 5.84 0.03
CA HIS A 2 15.41 5.65 -0.91
C HIS A 2 14.13 5.39 -0.12
N ALA A 3 13.10 6.18 -0.37
CA ALA A 3 11.79 6.05 0.27
C ALA A 3 10.72 6.13 -0.81
N VAL A 4 9.72 5.25 -0.73
CA VAL A 4 8.55 5.25 -1.61
C VAL A 4 7.32 5.37 -0.72
N TYR A 5 6.54 6.41 -0.92
CA TYR A 5 5.28 6.65 -0.20
C TYR A 5 4.12 6.25 -1.09
N HIS A 6 3.22 5.42 -0.57
CA HIS A 6 1.94 5.10 -1.19
C HIS A 6 0.87 5.82 -0.36
N CYS A 7 0.37 6.93 -0.89
CA CYS A 7 -0.61 7.76 -0.20
C CYS A 7 -1.53 8.41 -1.23
N ASN A 8 -2.71 8.82 -0.77
CA ASN A 8 -3.61 9.60 -1.60
C ASN A 8 -3.08 11.01 -1.82
N LEU A 9 -3.56 11.68 -2.86
CA LEU A 9 -3.07 13.01 -3.23
C LEU A 9 -3.41 14.08 -2.18
N ASP A 10 -4.52 13.91 -1.46
CA ASP A 10 -4.95 14.76 -0.34
C ASP A 10 -4.04 14.63 0.89
N GLU A 11 -3.28 13.55 1.02
CA GLU A 11 -2.31 13.36 2.09
C GLU A 11 -0.96 14.06 1.81
N LEU A 12 -0.70 14.46 0.55
CA LEU A 12 0.47 15.25 0.13
C LEU A 12 0.31 16.73 0.51
N ASN A 13 0.10 16.98 1.80
CA ASN A 13 -0.13 18.32 2.36
C ASN A 13 1.19 19.03 2.76
N GLU A 14 1.06 20.27 3.23
CA GLU A 14 2.21 21.10 3.62
C GLU A 14 3.07 20.46 4.73
N GLU A 15 2.44 19.77 5.68
CA GLU A 15 3.13 19.10 6.77
C GLU A 15 3.97 17.93 6.25
N PHE A 16 3.43 17.13 5.32
CA PHE A 16 4.17 16.06 4.65
C PHE A 16 5.42 16.60 3.96
N ILE A 17 5.28 17.69 3.18
CA ILE A 17 6.42 18.33 2.49
C ILE A 17 7.45 18.89 3.49
N ALA A 18 7.00 19.48 4.60
CA ALA A 18 7.89 19.98 5.63
C ALA A 18 8.71 18.85 6.28
N ASN A 19 8.08 17.71 6.54
CA ASN A 19 8.76 16.53 7.10
C ASN A 19 9.72 15.89 6.10
N LEU A 20 9.33 15.80 4.81
CA LEU A 20 10.20 15.30 3.74
C LEU A 20 11.48 16.13 3.63
N LYS A 21 11.37 17.47 3.68
CA LYS A 21 12.53 18.38 3.62
C LYS A 21 13.48 18.19 4.81
N LYS A 22 12.96 17.94 6.02
CA LYS A 22 13.78 17.65 7.20
C LYS A 22 14.52 16.33 7.05
N GLN A 23 13.83 15.30 6.56
CA GLN A 23 14.37 13.95 6.44
C GLN A 23 15.47 13.84 5.36
N PHE A 24 15.37 14.61 4.28
CA PHE A 24 16.32 14.59 3.16
C PHE A 24 17.09 15.91 3.02
N THR A 25 17.56 16.46 4.15
CA THR A 25 18.26 17.75 4.20
C THR A 25 19.45 17.77 3.23
N HIS A 26 19.52 18.80 2.37
CA HIS A 26 20.53 18.99 1.31
C HIS A 26 20.61 17.91 0.22
N ALA A 27 19.65 16.99 0.13
CA ALA A 27 19.61 16.00 -0.94
C ALA A 27 19.07 16.60 -2.26
N LYS A 28 19.60 16.13 -3.40
CA LYS A 28 18.89 16.23 -4.68
C LYS A 28 17.91 15.06 -4.75
N VAL A 29 16.65 15.36 -5.05
CA VAL A 29 15.56 14.37 -5.08
C VAL A 29 14.87 14.39 -6.43
N ASP A 30 14.50 13.21 -6.90
CA ASP A 30 13.58 13.02 -8.02
C ASP A 30 12.22 12.61 -7.44
N ILE A 31 11.14 13.29 -7.82
CA ILE A 31 9.78 12.99 -7.39
C ILE A 31 9.00 12.47 -8.60
N ALA A 32 8.55 11.22 -8.54
CA ALA A 32 7.68 10.62 -9.54
C ALA A 32 6.26 10.50 -8.98
N ILE A 33 5.29 11.15 -9.63
CA ILE A 33 3.86 11.04 -9.31
C ILE A 33 3.21 10.20 -10.41
N ARG A 34 2.49 9.15 -10.00
CA ARG A 34 1.67 8.32 -10.89
C ARG A 34 0.31 8.13 -10.24
N GLU A 35 -0.73 8.18 -11.04
CA GLU A 35 -2.04 7.70 -10.62
C GLU A 35 -1.92 6.18 -10.44
N MET A 36 -2.29 5.69 -9.26
CA MET A 36 -2.25 4.27 -8.97
C MET A 36 -3.61 3.66 -9.24
N ASP A 37 -3.67 2.74 -10.19
CA ASP A 37 -4.73 1.74 -10.23
C ASP A 37 -4.32 0.58 -9.30
N GLU A 38 -4.88 0.56 -8.09
CA GLU A 38 -4.63 -0.49 -7.10
C GLU A 38 -4.93 -1.90 -7.66
N THR A 39 -5.86 -2.01 -8.60
CA THR A 39 -6.22 -3.27 -9.25
C THR A 39 -5.05 -3.79 -10.08
N ASP A 40 -4.44 -2.92 -10.87
CA ASP A 40 -3.27 -3.28 -11.68
C ASP A 40 -2.06 -3.59 -10.81
N TYR A 41 -1.85 -2.84 -9.72
CA TYR A 41 -0.77 -3.12 -8.78
C TYR A 41 -0.91 -4.51 -8.13
N LEU A 42 -2.09 -4.84 -7.59
CA LEU A 42 -2.36 -6.14 -6.97
C LEU A 42 -2.25 -7.30 -7.98
N ASN A 43 -2.64 -7.07 -9.23
CA ASN A 43 -2.61 -8.07 -10.30
C ASN A 43 -1.25 -8.17 -11.03
N SER A 44 -0.35 -7.20 -10.84
CA SER A 44 0.95 -7.15 -11.53
C SER A 44 1.86 -8.33 -11.18
N ASN A 45 1.70 -8.91 -9.98
CA ASN A 45 2.42 -10.10 -9.55
C ASN A 45 1.52 -11.33 -9.70
N THR A 46 1.88 -12.22 -10.63
CA THR A 46 1.16 -13.48 -10.91
C THR A 46 0.95 -14.37 -9.68
N ALA A 47 1.92 -14.38 -8.75
CA ALA A 47 1.77 -15.14 -7.50
C ALA A 47 0.73 -14.47 -6.58
N ASN A 48 0.79 -13.15 -6.43
CA ASN A 48 -0.17 -12.39 -5.62
C ASN A 48 -1.59 -12.53 -6.17
N ARG A 49 -1.75 -12.45 -7.50
CA ARG A 49 -3.03 -12.67 -8.17
C ARG A 49 -3.62 -14.04 -7.86
N ALA A 50 -2.83 -15.12 -7.97
CA ALA A 50 -3.31 -16.46 -7.66
C ALA A 50 -3.73 -16.63 -6.19
N HIS A 51 -3.01 -15.99 -5.26
CA HIS A 51 -3.40 -15.96 -3.85
C HIS A 51 -4.72 -15.20 -3.61
N LEU A 52 -4.90 -14.05 -4.27
CA LEU A 52 -6.14 -13.26 -4.18
C LEU A 52 -7.33 -14.03 -4.77
N ASP A 53 -7.17 -14.65 -5.94
CA ASP A 53 -8.21 -15.47 -6.58
C ASP A 53 -8.65 -16.64 -5.70
N ALA A 54 -7.69 -17.32 -5.06
CA ALA A 54 -7.96 -18.40 -4.12
C ALA A 54 -8.70 -17.90 -2.86
N ALA A 55 -8.30 -16.75 -2.32
CA ALA A 55 -8.97 -16.14 -1.16
C ALA A 55 -10.41 -15.74 -1.49
N ILE A 56 -10.65 -15.12 -2.65
CA ILE A 56 -11.99 -14.76 -3.12
C ILE A 56 -12.87 -16.01 -3.27
N ALA A 57 -12.32 -17.10 -3.84
CA ALA A 57 -13.04 -18.36 -3.95
C ALA A 57 -13.44 -18.94 -2.59
N GLN A 58 -12.55 -18.88 -1.59
CA GLN A 58 -12.86 -19.32 -0.22
C GLN A 58 -13.95 -18.47 0.44
N VAL A 59 -13.92 -17.15 0.25
CA VAL A 59 -14.96 -16.23 0.75
C VAL A 59 -16.32 -16.57 0.12
N ASN A 60 -16.36 -16.75 -1.21
CA ASN A 60 -17.59 -17.09 -1.93
C ASN A 60 -18.15 -18.46 -1.52
N GLN A 61 -17.30 -19.39 -1.10
CA GLN A 61 -17.68 -20.70 -0.55
C GLN A 61 -17.98 -20.66 0.96
N ALA A 62 -17.99 -19.47 1.58
CA ALA A 62 -18.16 -19.26 3.02
C ALA A 62 -17.15 -20.00 3.92
N ASN A 63 -15.98 -20.35 3.37
CA ASN A 63 -14.90 -20.98 4.12
C ASN A 63 -14.04 -19.91 4.80
N LEU A 64 -14.56 -19.35 5.89
CA LEU A 64 -13.99 -18.19 6.59
C LEU A 64 -13.57 -18.54 8.01
N ILE A 65 -12.43 -18.00 8.44
CA ILE A 65 -12.01 -18.01 9.85
C ILE A 65 -12.31 -16.63 10.43
N LYS A 66 -13.18 -16.56 11.45
CA LYS A 66 -13.43 -15.32 12.17
C LYS A 66 -12.46 -15.21 13.34
N LYS A 67 -11.74 -14.09 13.39
CA LYS A 67 -10.79 -13.73 14.45
C LYS A 67 -11.04 -12.29 14.86
N THR A 68 -10.91 -12.01 16.14
CA THR A 68 -10.86 -10.65 16.69
C THR A 68 -9.44 -10.09 16.57
N PRO A 69 -9.25 -8.75 16.50
CA PRO A 69 -7.91 -8.15 16.45
C PRO A 69 -6.99 -8.60 17.59
N THR A 70 -7.55 -8.75 18.79
CA THR A 70 -6.84 -9.22 19.99
C THR A 70 -6.29 -10.64 19.83
N GLU A 71 -6.98 -11.52 19.09
CA GLU A 71 -6.51 -12.88 18.79
C GLU A 71 -5.44 -12.92 17.70
N LEU A 72 -5.25 -11.83 16.96
CA LEU A 72 -4.22 -11.65 15.94
C LEU A 72 -2.97 -10.94 16.49
N GLY A 73 -2.98 -10.51 17.77
CA GLY A 73 -1.91 -9.74 18.37
C GLY A 73 -1.78 -8.33 17.78
N LEU A 74 -2.89 -7.80 17.24
CA LEU A 74 -3.02 -6.45 16.67
C LEU A 74 -3.73 -5.51 17.66
#